data_AF-A0A519N639-F1
#
_entry.id   AF-A0A519N639-F1
#
_cell.length_a   1.000
_cell.length_b   1.000
_cell.length_c   1.000
_cell.angle_alpha   90.00
_cell.angle_beta   90.00
_cell.angle_gamma   90.00
#
_symmetry.space_group_name_H-M   'P 1'
#
loop_
_entity.id
_entity.type
_entity.pdbx_description
1 polymer ?
#
loop_
_entity_poly.entity_id
_entity_poly.type
_entity_poly.pdbx_seq_one_letter_code
_entity_poly.pdbx_strand_id
1 'polypeptide(L)'
;MENDTNPLIKLTSQGERYSSTGGDYFGFSTTKLLIHAFSMFEKIPYDRGEQFVIPEEYIEFLKMLNNDTVAPLAGQDLLVYGVYEMTMRTFDYFDCEGGLGNKPAFWLAVGHRSDRGNFFLCCDTASERYGQVGEFYDSSPFNNEDDFYGIGTSFSDFCRNVLDGKVY
;
A
#
# COMPACT_ATOMS: atom_id res chain seq x y z
N MET A 1 7.38 17.08 -26.37
CA MET A 1 8.19 16.26 -25.45
C MET A 1 7.68 16.56 -24.06
N GLU A 2 6.64 15.84 -23.63
CA GLU A 2 6.25 15.85 -22.22
C GLU A 2 7.42 15.27 -21.44
N ASN A 3 7.90 15.96 -20.41
CA ASN A 3 8.92 15.41 -19.53
C ASN A 3 8.39 14.08 -18.97
N ASP A 4 9.08 12.99 -19.27
CA ASP A 4 9.01 11.68 -18.59
C ASP A 4 9.41 11.87 -17.11
N THR A 5 8.59 12.61 -16.40
CA THR A 5 8.78 12.90 -14.99
C THR A 5 8.30 11.66 -14.25
N ASN A 6 9.14 11.13 -13.37
CA ASN A 6 8.85 9.97 -12.54
C ASN A 6 7.39 10.02 -12.02
N PRO A 7 6.56 8.98 -12.26
CA PRO A 7 5.14 9.00 -11.91
C PRO A 7 4.89 9.25 -10.42
N LEU A 8 5.83 8.88 -9.54
CA LEU A 8 5.78 9.15 -8.10
C LEU A 8 5.87 10.67 -7.81
N ILE A 9 6.79 11.36 -8.49
CA ILE A 9 6.97 12.82 -8.38
C ILE A 9 5.76 13.54 -9.01
N LYS A 10 5.28 13.04 -10.14
CA LYS A 10 4.10 13.61 -10.81
C LYS A 10 2.86 13.49 -9.93
N LEU A 11 2.63 12.32 -9.32
CA LEU A 11 1.53 12.08 -8.40
C LEU A 11 1.55 13.06 -7.21
N THR A 12 2.70 13.19 -6.56
CA THR A 12 2.85 14.06 -5.39
C THR A 12 2.76 15.56 -5.71
N SER A 13 3.11 15.97 -6.93
CA SER A 13 3.07 17.38 -7.35
C SER A 13 1.73 17.83 -7.94
N GLN A 14 0.95 16.89 -8.51
CA GLN A 14 -0.33 17.18 -9.15
C GLN A 14 -1.53 16.87 -8.25
N GLY A 15 -1.39 15.91 -7.32
CA GLY A 15 -2.46 15.50 -6.44
C GLY A 15 -2.69 16.45 -5.26
N GLU A 16 -3.91 16.41 -4.72
CA GLU A 16 -4.27 17.12 -3.50
C GLU A 16 -3.76 16.34 -2.28
N ARG A 17 -3.06 17.02 -1.36
CA ARG A 17 -2.52 16.42 -0.13
C ARG A 17 -3.47 16.63 1.04
N TYR A 18 -3.79 15.55 1.73
CA TYR A 18 -4.51 15.58 2.99
C TYR A 18 -3.60 15.14 4.13
N SER A 19 -3.53 15.94 5.18
CA SER A 19 -2.79 15.57 6.39
C SER A 19 -3.57 14.51 7.15
N SER A 20 -2.93 13.38 7.45
CA SER A 20 -3.50 12.48 8.45
C SER A 20 -3.33 13.11 9.83
N THR A 21 -4.38 13.08 10.65
CA THR A 21 -4.41 13.75 11.96
C THR A 21 -3.49 13.10 13.01
N GLY A 22 -2.67 12.12 12.64
CA GLY A 22 -1.66 11.48 13.48
C GLY A 22 -0.34 12.27 13.46
N GLY A 23 -0.08 13.02 14.53
CA GLY A 23 1.04 13.98 14.61
C GLY A 23 2.46 13.43 14.37
N ASP A 24 3.37 14.38 14.15
CA ASP A 24 4.80 14.26 13.74
C ASP A 24 5.69 13.25 14.49
N TYR A 25 5.19 12.60 15.54
CA TYR A 25 5.93 11.70 16.42
C TYR A 25 6.11 10.27 15.87
N PHE A 26 5.40 9.91 14.79
CA PHE A 26 5.28 8.51 14.37
C PHE A 26 6.25 8.06 13.27
N GLY A 27 6.82 8.96 12.45
CA GLY A 27 7.58 8.58 11.25
C GLY A 27 8.88 7.77 11.48
N PHE A 28 9.51 7.88 12.66
CA PHE A 28 10.74 7.14 12.99
C PHE A 28 10.45 5.76 13.62
N SER A 29 9.26 5.56 14.20
CA SER A 29 8.87 4.27 14.78
C SER A 29 8.34 3.29 13.72
N THR A 30 7.85 3.75 12.57
CA THR A 30 6.98 2.94 11.69
C THR A 30 7.62 1.71 11.06
N THR A 31 8.88 1.72 10.59
CA THR A 31 9.51 0.49 10.05
C THR A 31 9.80 -0.54 11.15
N LYS A 32 10.28 -0.08 12.31
CA LYS A 32 10.47 -0.95 13.48
C LYS A 32 9.13 -1.41 14.04
N LEU A 33 8.08 -0.60 13.95
CA LEU A 33 6.74 -0.88 14.48
C LEU A 33 5.95 -1.79 13.54
N LEU A 34 6.11 -1.70 12.22
CA LEU A 34 5.58 -2.67 11.26
C LEU A 34 6.28 -4.02 11.42
N ILE A 35 7.62 -4.07 11.43
CA ILE A 35 8.37 -5.31 11.68
C ILE A 35 8.05 -5.86 13.08
N HIS A 36 7.99 -5.00 14.10
CA HIS A 36 7.65 -5.41 15.46
C HIS A 36 6.20 -5.89 15.57
N ALA A 37 5.23 -5.22 14.94
CA ALA A 37 3.84 -5.66 14.94
C ALA A 37 3.68 -6.98 14.19
N PHE A 38 4.25 -7.11 12.98
CA PHE A 38 4.31 -8.40 12.28
C PHE A 38 5.01 -9.49 13.13
N SER A 39 5.98 -9.13 13.99
CA SER A 39 6.63 -10.06 14.92
C SER A 39 5.87 -10.32 16.23
N MET A 40 4.95 -9.43 16.64
CA MET A 40 4.15 -9.54 17.87
C MET A 40 2.87 -10.35 17.67
N PHE A 41 2.43 -10.51 16.42
CA PHE A 41 1.42 -11.50 16.09
C PHE A 41 2.06 -12.89 16.14
N GLU A 42 1.73 -13.69 17.15
CA GLU A 42 2.17 -15.10 17.35
C GLU A 42 1.90 -16.04 16.14
N LYS A 43 1.30 -15.52 15.05
CA LYS A 43 0.80 -16.27 13.90
C LYS A 43 1.59 -16.05 12.61
N ILE A 44 2.51 -15.08 12.55
CA ILE A 44 3.49 -14.99 11.46
C ILE A 44 4.75 -15.68 11.97
N PRO A 45 5.08 -16.90 11.49
CA PRO A 45 6.22 -17.61 12.03
C PRO A 45 7.49 -16.79 11.73
N TYR A 46 8.30 -16.60 12.79
CA TYR A 46 9.51 -15.77 12.82
C TYR A 46 10.52 -16.12 11.71
N ASP A 47 10.40 -17.32 11.12
CA ASP A 47 11.22 -17.83 10.02
C ASP A 47 10.93 -17.21 8.64
N ARG A 48 9.79 -16.52 8.47
CA ARG A 48 9.43 -15.85 7.19
C ARG A 48 9.69 -14.34 7.18
N GLY A 49 10.11 -13.76 8.30
CA GLY A 49 10.35 -12.30 8.39
C GLY A 49 11.37 -11.79 7.36
N GLU A 50 12.34 -12.62 6.97
CA GLU A 50 13.33 -12.30 5.93
C GLU A 50 12.70 -12.16 4.52
N GLN A 51 11.50 -12.70 4.30
CA GLN A 51 10.80 -12.60 3.02
C GLN A 51 10.05 -11.27 2.88
N PHE A 52 9.77 -10.58 3.99
CA PHE A 52 9.09 -9.29 3.99
C PHE A 52 10.04 -8.17 3.57
N VAL A 53 9.83 -7.64 2.37
CA VAL A 53 10.60 -6.51 1.82
C VAL A 53 9.62 -5.51 1.21
N ILE A 54 9.68 -4.25 1.65
CA ILE A 54 8.93 -3.17 1.02
C ILE A 54 9.67 -2.74 -0.26
N PRO A 55 9.02 -2.75 -1.44
CA PRO A 55 9.64 -2.31 -2.68
C PRO A 55 10.21 -0.88 -2.61
N GLU A 56 11.42 -0.67 -3.13
CA GLU A 56 12.15 0.61 -3.05
C GLU A 56 11.36 1.79 -3.62
N GLU A 57 10.61 1.58 -4.70
CA GLU A 57 9.76 2.63 -5.31
C GLU A 57 8.70 3.16 -4.34
N TYR A 58 8.13 2.29 -3.50
CA TYR A 58 7.18 2.71 -2.48
C TYR A 58 7.89 3.37 -1.30
N ILE A 59 9.09 2.92 -0.92
CA ILE A 59 9.92 3.59 0.10
C ILE A 59 10.22 5.04 -0.31
N GLU A 60 10.62 5.26 -1.56
CA GLU A 60 10.89 6.60 -2.09
C GLU A 60 9.63 7.47 -2.07
N PHE A 61 8.48 6.90 -2.41
CA PHE A 61 7.19 7.58 -2.29
C PHE A 61 6.86 7.99 -0.85
N LEU A 62 7.01 7.08 0.11
CA LEU A 62 6.75 7.34 1.53
C LEU A 62 7.67 8.43 2.09
N LYS A 63 8.94 8.50 1.64
CA LYS A 63 9.88 9.57 2.01
C LYS A 63 9.40 10.96 1.57
N MET A 64 8.67 11.06 0.45
CA MET A 64 8.14 12.34 -0.08
C MET A 64 6.86 12.77 0.63
N LEU A 65 6.00 11.82 0.98
CA LEU A 65 4.65 12.07 1.49
C LEU A 65 4.58 12.16 3.02
N ASN A 66 5.53 11.53 3.72
CA ASN A 66 5.51 11.42 5.18
C ASN A 66 4.16 10.87 5.68
N ASN A 67 3.45 11.57 6.57
CA ASN A 67 2.17 11.17 7.14
C ASN A 67 0.95 11.51 6.26
N ASP A 68 1.13 12.16 5.11
CA ASP A 68 -0.01 12.63 4.32
C ASP A 68 -0.58 11.53 3.40
N THR A 69 -1.77 11.78 2.86
CA THR A 69 -2.40 10.98 1.79
C THR A 69 -2.58 11.87 0.56
N VAL A 70 -2.56 11.28 -0.64
CA VAL A 70 -2.77 12.02 -1.90
C VAL A 70 -4.05 11.57 -2.60
N ALA A 71 -4.90 12.52 -2.98
CA ALA A 71 -5.89 12.36 -4.06
C ALA A 71 -5.25 12.72 -5.40
N PRO A 72 -5.12 11.79 -6.36
CA PRO A 72 -4.28 11.98 -7.54
C PRO A 72 -4.79 13.01 -8.56
N LEU A 73 -6.10 13.03 -8.83
CA LEU A 73 -6.72 13.88 -9.84
C LEU A 73 -8.08 14.40 -9.36
N ALA A 74 -8.42 15.64 -9.74
CA ALA A 74 -9.72 16.22 -9.45
C ALA A 74 -10.84 15.37 -10.07
N GLY A 75 -11.75 14.87 -9.22
CA GLY A 75 -12.88 14.05 -9.65
C GLY A 75 -12.62 12.53 -9.69
N GLN A 76 -11.40 12.07 -9.38
CA GLN A 76 -11.17 10.67 -9.04
C GLN A 76 -11.51 10.44 -7.56
N ASP A 77 -12.27 9.38 -7.29
CA ASP A 77 -12.66 9.03 -5.93
C ASP A 77 -11.67 8.04 -5.32
N LEU A 78 -10.38 8.41 -5.31
CA LEU A 78 -9.27 7.53 -4.95
C LEU A 78 -8.23 8.25 -4.10
N LEU A 79 -7.67 7.53 -3.13
CA LEU A 79 -6.65 8.01 -2.21
C LEU A 79 -5.45 7.04 -2.17
N VAL A 80 -4.24 7.59 -2.24
CA VAL A 80 -2.96 6.86 -2.11
C VAL A 80 -2.30 7.23 -0.79
N TYR A 81 -1.99 6.22 0.02
CA TYR A 81 -1.58 6.38 1.41
C TYR A 81 -0.09 6.67 1.58
N GLY A 82 0.22 7.66 2.42
CA GLY A 82 1.51 7.79 3.08
C GLY A 82 1.65 6.84 4.28
N VAL A 83 2.70 7.06 5.08
CA VAL A 83 3.19 6.05 6.01
C VAL A 83 2.21 5.73 7.15
N TYR A 84 1.52 6.74 7.67
CA TYR A 84 0.59 6.59 8.78
C TYR A 84 -0.66 5.81 8.36
N GLU A 85 -1.32 6.25 7.29
CA GLU A 85 -2.56 5.64 6.80
C GLU A 85 -2.30 4.21 6.31
N MET A 86 -1.20 3.97 5.58
CA MET A 86 -0.79 2.61 5.18
C MET A 86 -0.67 1.68 6.38
N THR A 87 -0.05 2.14 7.46
CA THR A 87 0.16 1.33 8.66
C THR A 87 -1.16 1.01 9.35
N MET A 88 -1.96 2.04 9.63
CA MET A 88 -3.27 1.90 10.29
C MET A 88 -4.19 0.96 9.50
N ARG A 89 -4.33 1.19 8.19
CA ARG A 89 -5.22 0.40 7.34
C ARG A 89 -4.75 -1.03 7.19
N THR A 90 -3.44 -1.26 7.06
CA THR A 90 -2.90 -2.63 7.02
C THR A 90 -3.28 -3.42 8.28
N PHE A 91 -3.23 -2.80 9.47
CA PHE A 91 -3.68 -3.45 10.70
C PHE A 91 -5.18 -3.68 10.74
N ASP A 92 -5.99 -2.71 10.33
CA ASP A 92 -7.45 -2.86 10.31
C ASP A 92 -7.87 -4.07 9.45
N TYR A 93 -7.29 -4.25 8.25
CA TYR A 93 -7.59 -5.39 7.39
C TYR A 93 -7.03 -6.71 7.92
N PHE A 94 -5.91 -6.68 8.63
CA PHE A 94 -5.36 -7.88 9.25
C PHE A 94 -6.24 -8.35 10.44
N ASP A 95 -6.65 -7.43 11.31
CA ASP A 95 -7.38 -7.74 12.55
C ASP A 95 -8.88 -8.01 12.32
N CYS A 96 -9.54 -7.28 11.41
CA CYS A 96 -10.99 -7.39 11.20
C CYS A 96 -11.38 -8.55 10.28
N GLU A 97 -10.46 -8.98 9.42
CA GLU A 97 -10.76 -9.83 8.27
C GLU A 97 -9.78 -10.98 8.08
N GLY A 98 -8.83 -11.22 8.99
CA GLY A 98 -7.84 -12.30 8.86
C GLY A 98 -8.41 -13.70 9.10
N GLY A 99 -9.11 -14.27 8.13
CA GLY A 99 -9.31 -15.72 8.01
C GLY A 99 -7.97 -16.40 7.74
N LEU A 100 -7.24 -16.77 8.78
CA LEU A 100 -5.88 -17.35 8.69
C LEU A 100 -5.88 -18.77 8.11
N GLY A 101 -6.18 -18.88 6.82
CA GLY A 101 -5.98 -20.09 6.02
C GLY A 101 -4.50 -20.36 5.77
N ASN A 102 -4.18 -20.90 4.58
CA ASN A 102 -2.78 -21.11 4.14
C ASN A 102 -1.97 -19.83 4.34
N LYS A 103 -0.69 -19.98 4.73
CA LYS A 103 0.25 -18.90 5.07
C LYS A 103 0.16 -17.76 4.03
N PRO A 104 -0.52 -16.63 4.31
CA PRO A 104 -0.74 -15.61 3.31
C PRO A 104 0.58 -14.92 2.96
N ALA A 105 0.68 -14.36 1.76
CA ALA A 105 1.76 -13.44 1.42
C ALA A 105 1.67 -12.17 2.29
N PHE A 106 2.77 -11.44 2.39
CA PHE A 106 2.81 -10.12 3.02
C PHE A 106 2.22 -9.05 2.09
N TRP A 107 1.25 -8.29 2.62
CA TRP A 107 0.56 -7.22 1.91
C TRP A 107 0.52 -5.95 2.74
N LEU A 108 0.68 -4.80 2.09
CA LEU A 108 0.48 -3.48 2.70
C LEU A 108 -0.66 -2.76 2.00
N ALA A 109 -1.58 -2.16 2.76
CA ALA A 109 -2.60 -1.28 2.21
C ALA A 109 -1.96 0.01 1.69
N VAL A 110 -2.11 0.33 0.41
CA VAL A 110 -1.47 1.50 -0.23
C VAL A 110 -2.46 2.53 -0.74
N GLY A 111 -3.76 2.25 -0.68
CA GLY A 111 -4.81 3.18 -1.03
C GLY A 111 -6.19 2.55 -1.03
N HIS A 112 -7.19 3.34 -1.39
CA HIS A 112 -8.56 2.86 -1.61
C HIS A 112 -9.32 3.78 -2.57
N ARG A 113 -10.48 3.32 -3.03
CA ARG A 113 -11.54 4.18 -3.56
C ARG A 113 -12.65 4.35 -2.53
N SER A 114 -13.38 5.46 -2.56
CA SER A 114 -14.32 5.79 -1.47
C SER A 114 -15.60 4.94 -1.47
N ASP A 115 -15.94 4.28 -2.59
CA ASP A 115 -17.16 3.49 -2.72
C ASP A 115 -16.94 1.98 -2.63
N ARG A 116 -15.84 1.45 -3.19
CA ARG A 116 -15.36 0.04 -3.14
C ARG A 116 -13.93 -0.07 -3.67
N GLY A 117 -13.15 -1.01 -3.13
CA GLY A 117 -11.83 -1.35 -3.67
C GLY A 117 -10.68 -0.81 -2.83
N ASN A 118 -9.94 -1.73 -2.22
CA ASN A 118 -8.74 -1.45 -1.46
C ASN A 118 -7.52 -1.88 -2.26
N PHE A 119 -6.50 -1.04 -2.31
CA PHE A 119 -5.26 -1.34 -3.01
C PHE A 119 -4.23 -1.89 -2.04
N PHE A 120 -3.62 -3.00 -2.42
CA PHE A 120 -2.55 -3.62 -1.65
C PHE A 120 -1.31 -3.83 -2.50
N LEU A 121 -0.15 -3.58 -1.90
CA LEU A 121 1.17 -3.86 -2.44
C LEU A 121 1.69 -5.17 -1.85
N CYS A 122 2.11 -6.10 -2.71
CA CYS A 122 2.75 -7.32 -2.25
C CYS A 122 4.20 -7.05 -1.82
N CYS A 123 4.52 -7.40 -0.59
CA CYS A 123 5.85 -7.23 0.02
C CYS A 123 6.51 -8.59 0.35
N ASP A 124 5.98 -9.69 -0.18
CA ASP A 124 6.55 -11.03 0.03
C ASP A 124 7.44 -11.42 -1.14
N THR A 125 8.75 -11.47 -0.92
CA THR A 125 9.73 -11.85 -1.95
C THR A 125 9.60 -13.30 -2.40
N ALA A 126 8.90 -14.16 -1.65
CA ALA A 126 8.60 -15.53 -2.06
C ALA A 126 7.33 -15.62 -2.94
N SER A 127 6.53 -14.55 -3.04
CA SER A 127 5.34 -14.50 -3.88
C SER A 127 5.69 -14.12 -5.31
N GLU A 128 5.05 -14.75 -6.30
CA GLU A 128 5.11 -14.32 -7.71
C GLU A 128 4.52 -12.92 -7.91
N ARG A 129 3.76 -12.42 -6.93
CA ARG A 129 3.15 -11.09 -6.93
C ARG A 129 4.05 -10.02 -6.30
N TYR A 130 5.24 -10.35 -5.82
CA TYR A 130 6.16 -9.38 -5.19
C TYR A 130 6.28 -8.08 -6.01
N GLY A 131 6.06 -6.95 -5.36
CA GLY A 131 6.14 -5.62 -5.98
C GLY A 131 4.88 -5.17 -6.74
N GLN A 132 3.94 -6.07 -7.01
CA GLN A 132 2.71 -5.74 -7.71
C GLN A 132 1.70 -5.05 -6.78
N VAL A 133 0.92 -4.15 -7.36
CA VAL A 133 -0.24 -3.52 -6.71
C VAL A 133 -1.51 -4.09 -7.30
N GLY A 134 -2.41 -4.56 -6.46
CA GLY A 134 -3.73 -5.04 -6.87
C GLY A 134 -4.85 -4.46 -6.04
N GLU A 135 -6.03 -4.51 -6.63
CA GLU A 135 -7.30 -4.15 -6.01
C GLU A 135 -8.01 -5.41 -5.50
N PHE A 136 -8.62 -5.28 -4.32
CA PHE A 136 -9.53 -6.27 -3.76
C PHE A 136 -10.86 -5.55 -3.49
N TYR A 137 -11.90 -5.92 -4.26
CA TYR A 137 -13.15 -5.14 -4.38
C TYR A 137 -14.02 -5.19 -3.13
N ASP A 138 -14.26 -6.40 -2.60
CA ASP A 138 -15.08 -6.67 -1.40
C ASP A 138 -14.37 -7.61 -0.41
N SER A 139 -13.05 -7.79 -0.61
CA SER A 139 -12.23 -8.68 0.20
C SER A 139 -10.90 -8.02 0.55
N SER A 140 -10.13 -8.68 1.41
CA SER A 140 -8.75 -8.35 1.69
C SER A 140 -7.86 -9.52 1.27
N PRO A 141 -6.60 -9.26 0.90
CA PRO A 141 -5.65 -10.34 0.58
C PRO A 141 -5.44 -11.31 1.76
N PHE A 142 -5.78 -10.89 2.97
CA PHE A 142 -5.71 -11.71 4.18
C PHE A 142 -6.87 -12.72 4.31
N ASN A 143 -7.92 -12.57 3.50
CA ASN A 143 -9.07 -13.46 3.42
C ASN A 143 -9.00 -14.39 2.21
N ASN A 144 -8.77 -13.82 1.03
CA ASN A 144 -8.76 -14.54 -0.24
C ASN A 144 -7.83 -13.87 -1.25
N GLU A 145 -6.62 -14.41 -1.39
CA GLU A 145 -5.63 -13.88 -2.35
C GLU A 145 -6.04 -14.09 -3.82
N ASP A 146 -7.00 -15.00 -4.09
CA ASP A 146 -7.47 -15.29 -5.45
C ASP A 146 -8.35 -14.17 -6.02
N ASP A 147 -8.86 -13.26 -5.19
CA ASP A 147 -9.62 -12.08 -5.61
C ASP A 147 -8.72 -10.94 -6.13
N PHE A 148 -7.40 -11.15 -6.17
CA PHE A 148 -6.44 -10.17 -6.64
C PHE A 148 -6.71 -9.72 -8.08
N TYR A 149 -7.06 -8.45 -8.25
CA TYR A 149 -7.11 -7.80 -9.55
C TYR A 149 -5.87 -6.89 -9.74
N GLY A 150 -4.93 -7.32 -10.57
CA GLY A 150 -3.67 -6.61 -10.79
C GLY A 150 -3.88 -5.25 -11.48
N ILE A 151 -3.42 -4.17 -10.84
CA ILE A 151 -3.48 -2.80 -11.36
C ILE A 151 -2.14 -2.36 -11.92
N GLY A 152 -1.05 -2.73 -11.27
CA GLY A 152 0.30 -2.34 -11.67
C GLY A 152 1.31 -3.43 -11.34
N THR A 153 2.27 -3.60 -12.24
CA THR A 153 3.37 -4.56 -12.05
C THR A 153 4.45 -4.05 -11.10
N SER A 154 4.43 -2.75 -10.79
CA SER A 154 5.20 -2.10 -9.73
C SER A 154 4.39 -0.96 -9.11
N PHE A 155 4.87 -0.38 -8.00
CA PHE A 155 4.23 0.80 -7.41
C PHE A 155 4.27 2.01 -8.36
N SER A 156 5.36 2.23 -9.08
CA SER A 156 5.45 3.32 -10.08
C SER A 156 4.47 3.11 -11.24
N ASP A 157 4.29 1.87 -11.67
CA ASP A 157 3.33 1.52 -12.73
C ASP A 157 1.88 1.74 -12.27
N PHE A 158 1.57 1.39 -11.02
CA PHE A 158 0.31 1.75 -10.38
C PHE A 158 0.08 3.27 -10.38
N CYS A 159 1.04 4.07 -9.92
CA CYS A 159 0.93 5.53 -9.93
C CYS A 159 0.71 6.08 -11.34
N ARG A 160 1.39 5.52 -12.34
CA ARG A 160 1.17 5.88 -13.74
C ARG A 160 -0.25 5.55 -14.19
N ASN A 161 -0.76 4.35 -13.90
CA ASN A 161 -2.10 3.94 -14.30
C ASN A 161 -3.19 4.79 -13.63
N VAL A 162 -2.98 5.20 -12.38
CA VAL A 162 -3.82 6.16 -11.67
C VAL A 162 -3.82 7.53 -12.37
N LEU A 163 -2.63 8.07 -12.67
CA LEU A 163 -2.46 9.37 -13.35
C LEU A 163 -3.00 9.36 -14.80
N ASP A 164 -2.97 8.21 -15.46
CA ASP A 164 -3.52 8.01 -16.80
C ASP A 164 -5.05 7.82 -16.80
N GLY A 165 -5.69 7.77 -15.63
CA GLY A 165 -7.13 7.53 -15.50
C GLY A 165 -7.56 6.10 -15.86
N LYS A 166 -6.63 5.14 -15.88
CA LYS A 166 -6.92 3.71 -16.10
C LYS A 166 -7.50 3.05 -14.85
N VAL A 167 -7.41 3.74 -13.71
CA VAL A 167 -7.97 3.39 -12.41
C VAL A 167 -8.96 4.51 -12.07
N TYR A 168 -10.24 4.19 -11.94
CA TYR A 168 -11.31 5.17 -11.70
C TYR A 168 -12.25 4.73 -10.59
#